data_AF-C6XR56-F1
#
_entry.id   AF-C6XR56-F1
#
_cell.length_a   1.000
_cell.length_b   1.000
_cell.length_c   1.000
_cell.angle_alpha   90.00
_cell.angle_beta   90.00
_cell.angle_gamma   90.00
#
_symmetry.space_group_name_H-M   'P 1'
#
loop_
_entity.id
_entity.type
_entity.pdbx_description
1 polymer ?
#
loop_
_entity_poly.entity_id
_entity_poly.type
_entity_poly.pdbx_seq_one_letter_code
_entity_poly.pdbx_strand_id
1 'polypeptide(L)'
;MKTISSISKAITLAVLATIGLNACSHANQDDDHGKDTQACKFQIENAYAWVNHMPQPRIENAKTPQKNRIVHIKAELVPADTFAALERNNEMTTETNLVLNIVESDTTLSNETGAKYSEGMARPPFETVSIHCNGLQIFTIDEITKVH
;
A
#
# COMPACT_ATOMS: atom_id res chain seq x y z
N MET A 1 -27.07 50.08 54.84
CA MET A 1 -26.01 50.23 55.87
C MET A 1 -25.59 48.84 56.33
N LYS A 2 -24.27 48.62 56.48
CA LYS A 2 -23.51 47.43 56.94
C LYS A 2 -23.42 46.25 55.94
N THR A 3 -22.31 45.95 55.23
CA THR A 3 -20.94 45.45 55.61
C THR A 3 -20.98 44.23 56.54
N ILE A 4 -20.19 43.14 56.44
CA ILE A 4 -19.00 42.71 55.66
C ILE A 4 -18.83 41.19 55.90
N SER A 5 -18.26 40.48 54.90
CA SER A 5 -17.34 39.32 54.98
C SER A 5 -17.67 38.08 55.85
N SER A 6 -17.65 36.90 55.21
CA SER A 6 -16.59 35.95 55.58
C SER A 6 -16.17 35.07 54.39
N ILE A 7 -14.86 35.10 54.16
CA ILE A 7 -14.08 34.29 53.22
C ILE A 7 -13.81 32.94 53.88
N SER A 8 -14.07 31.84 53.18
CA SER A 8 -13.37 30.57 53.44
C SER A 8 -12.88 29.98 52.13
N LYS A 9 -11.57 30.16 51.92
CA LYS A 9 -10.74 29.44 50.96
C LYS A 9 -10.50 28.03 51.50
N ALA A 10 -10.69 27.01 50.67
CA ALA A 10 -10.07 25.69 50.82
C ALA A 10 -9.80 25.16 49.40
N ILE A 11 -8.60 25.41 48.88
CA ILE A 11 -7.47 24.46 48.79
C ILE A 11 -7.70 23.43 47.68
N THR A 12 -7.00 23.69 46.59
CA THR A 12 -6.60 22.80 45.50
C THR A 12 -6.11 21.45 46.02
N LEU A 13 -6.60 20.35 45.46
CA LEU A 13 -5.84 19.10 45.40
C LEU A 13 -5.85 18.62 43.94
N ALA A 14 -4.72 18.83 43.27
CA ALA A 14 -4.38 18.16 42.02
C ALA A 14 -4.04 16.71 42.36
N VAL A 15 -4.77 15.75 41.79
CA VAL A 15 -4.37 14.35 41.83
C VAL A 15 -3.52 14.09 40.61
N LEU A 16 -2.20 14.23 40.77
CA LEU A 16 -1.22 13.60 39.91
C LEU A 16 -1.29 12.08 40.15
N ALA A 17 -1.87 11.34 39.22
CA ALA A 17 -1.63 9.91 39.11
C ALA A 17 -0.42 9.70 38.19
N THR A 18 0.77 9.74 38.79
CA THR A 18 1.97 9.12 38.24
C THR A 18 1.95 7.62 38.53
N ILE A 19 2.47 6.83 37.59
CA ILE A 19 3.07 5.48 37.67
C ILE A 19 2.44 4.54 36.64
N GLY A 20 3.29 4.08 35.72
CA GLY A 20 2.97 3.08 34.72
C GLY A 20 3.96 3.07 33.55
N LEU A 21 5.27 3.18 33.81
CA LEU A 21 6.32 2.97 32.83
C LEU A 21 6.20 1.56 32.22
N ASN A 22 5.96 1.50 30.92
CA ASN A 22 6.60 0.54 30.00
C ASN A 22 6.39 1.02 28.56
N ALA A 23 6.96 2.18 28.23
CA ALA A 23 7.30 2.46 26.84
C ALA A 23 8.72 1.94 26.65
N CYS A 24 8.87 0.85 25.90
CA CYS A 24 10.17 0.40 25.42
C CYS A 24 10.78 1.52 24.57
N SER A 25 11.73 2.23 25.16
CA SER A 25 12.64 3.14 24.48
C SER A 25 13.49 2.33 23.49
N HIS A 26 13.20 2.45 22.20
CA HIS A 26 14.24 2.38 21.19
C HIS A 26 14.58 3.80 20.78
N ALA A 27 15.65 4.30 21.39
CA ALA A 27 16.43 5.38 20.81
C ALA A 27 17.10 4.83 19.54
N ASN A 28 16.72 5.37 18.38
CA ASN A 28 17.60 5.46 17.21
C ASN A 28 17.60 6.96 16.90
N GLN A 29 18.54 7.72 17.47
CA GLN A 29 19.88 7.93 16.91
C GLN A 29 19.74 8.54 15.51
N ASP A 30 19.88 9.87 15.49
CA ASP A 30 20.00 10.70 14.31
C ASP A 30 21.17 10.22 13.45
N ASP A 31 20.87 9.54 12.34
CA ASP A 31 21.80 9.43 11.22
C ASP A 31 21.25 10.28 10.07
N ASP A 32 21.82 11.48 9.97
CA ASP A 32 21.69 12.42 8.88
C ASP A 32 22.26 11.82 7.58
N HIS A 33 21.38 11.11 6.86
CA HIS A 33 21.48 10.96 5.42
C HIS A 33 20.18 11.46 4.82
N GLY A 34 20.21 12.69 4.31
CA GLY A 34 19.15 13.37 3.57
C GLY A 34 18.53 12.52 2.46
N LYS A 35 17.65 11.61 2.85
CA LYS A 35 16.50 11.23 2.05
C LYS A 35 15.41 12.18 2.50
N ASP A 36 15.22 13.25 1.73
CA ASP A 36 13.87 13.76 1.56
C ASP A 36 13.02 12.53 1.26
N THR A 37 12.32 12.02 2.28
CA THR A 37 11.34 10.96 2.10
C THR A 37 10.19 11.71 1.46
N GLN A 38 10.34 11.99 0.16
CA GLN A 38 9.44 12.83 -0.59
C GLN A 38 8.07 12.19 -0.39
N ALA A 39 7.20 12.88 0.34
CA ALA A 39 5.89 12.33 0.67
C ALA A 39 5.23 11.90 -0.64
N CYS A 40 4.68 10.70 -0.69
CA CYS A 40 4.07 10.20 -1.92
C CYS A 40 3.04 11.22 -2.40
N LYS A 41 3.27 11.80 -3.59
CA LYS A 41 2.35 12.79 -4.17
C LYS A 41 1.06 12.16 -4.71
N PHE A 42 1.02 10.83 -4.79
CA PHE A 42 -0.08 10.06 -5.32
C PHE A 42 -0.99 9.53 -4.22
N GLN A 43 -2.29 9.56 -4.48
CA GLN A 43 -3.29 8.81 -3.74
C GLN A 43 -4.01 7.86 -4.70
N ILE A 44 -4.61 6.80 -4.17
CA ILE A 44 -5.43 5.86 -4.94
C ILE A 44 -6.89 6.10 -4.55
N GLU A 45 -7.69 6.53 -5.51
CA GLU A 45 -9.14 6.71 -5.32
C GLU A 45 -9.86 5.37 -5.48
N ASN A 46 -9.44 4.57 -6.46
CA ASN A 46 -9.99 3.25 -6.71
C ASN A 46 -8.93 2.33 -7.32
N ALA A 47 -8.98 1.03 -7.03
CA ALA A 47 -8.13 0.04 -7.69
C ALA A 47 -8.79 -1.33 -7.71
N TYR A 48 -8.56 -2.08 -8.78
CA TYR A 48 -9.09 -3.42 -8.97
C TYR A 48 -8.07 -4.33 -9.64
N ALA A 49 -8.14 -5.61 -9.28
CA ALA A 49 -7.31 -6.65 -9.85
C ALA A 49 -8.17 -7.82 -10.35
N TRP A 50 -7.79 -8.39 -11.48
CA TRP A 50 -8.46 -9.57 -12.01
C TRP A 50 -7.48 -10.51 -12.73
N VAL A 51 -7.81 -11.79 -12.77
CA VAL A 51 -7.01 -12.81 -13.46
C VAL A 51 -7.74 -13.27 -14.70
N ASN A 52 -7.04 -13.23 -15.83
CA ASN A 52 -7.44 -13.89 -17.07
C ASN A 52 -6.66 -15.20 -17.24
N HIS A 53 -7.35 -16.29 -17.53
CA HIS A 53 -6.72 -17.56 -17.88
C HIS A 53 -6.48 -17.61 -19.40
N MET A 54 -5.21 -17.61 -19.82
CA MET A 54 -4.90 -17.70 -21.24
C MET A 54 -4.77 -19.18 -21.67
N PRO A 55 -5.59 -19.66 -22.64
CA PRO A 55 -5.32 -20.93 -23.27
C PRO A 55 -4.03 -20.80 -24.08
N GLN A 56 -3.00 -21.58 -23.76
CA GLN A 56 -1.83 -21.65 -24.63
C GLN A 56 -2.11 -22.52 -25.86
N PRO A 57 -1.45 -22.24 -27.00
CA PRO A 57 -1.46 -23.14 -28.14
C PRO A 57 -1.02 -24.53 -27.69
N ARG A 58 -1.74 -25.57 -28.13
CA ARG A 58 -1.36 -26.96 -27.85
C ARG A 58 0.02 -27.20 -28.47
N ILE A 59 1.05 -27.24 -27.63
CA ILE A 59 2.34 -27.79 -28.05
C ILE A 59 2.14 -29.30 -28.09
N GLU A 60 2.08 -29.89 -29.28
CA GLU A 60 1.77 -31.32 -29.51
C GLU A 60 2.66 -32.31 -28.73
N ASN A 61 3.80 -31.85 -28.20
CA ASN A 61 4.76 -32.65 -27.43
C ASN A 61 4.89 -32.25 -25.96
N ALA A 62 4.11 -31.29 -25.46
CA ALA A 62 4.08 -30.96 -24.04
C ALA A 62 3.14 -31.95 -23.32
N LYS A 63 3.68 -32.80 -22.45
CA LYS A 63 2.89 -33.74 -21.62
C LYS A 63 1.85 -33.05 -20.74
N THR A 64 1.98 -31.74 -20.52
CA THR A 64 1.00 -30.93 -19.79
C THR A 64 0.85 -29.60 -20.52
N PRO A 65 -0.36 -29.16 -20.91
CA PRO A 65 -0.58 -27.81 -21.38
C PRO A 65 -0.14 -26.83 -20.30
N GLN A 66 0.88 -26.01 -20.57
CA GLN A 66 1.22 -24.90 -19.69
C GLN A 66 0.12 -23.85 -19.85
N LYS A 67 -0.80 -23.73 -18.89
CA LYS A 67 -1.68 -22.56 -18.85
C LYS A 67 -0.91 -21.45 -18.16
N ASN A 68 -0.99 -20.24 -18.70
CA ASN A 68 -0.52 -19.05 -18.02
C ASN A 68 -1.73 -18.30 -17.47
N ARG A 69 -1.52 -17.60 -16.36
CA ARG A 69 -2.48 -16.63 -15.83
C ARG A 69 -1.90 -15.24 -16.07
N ILE A 70 -2.72 -14.31 -16.49
CA ILE A 70 -2.33 -12.90 -16.54
C ILE A 70 -3.12 -12.19 -15.45
N VAL A 71 -2.41 -11.65 -14.48
CA VAL A 71 -2.95 -10.75 -13.46
C VAL A 71 -2.97 -9.36 -14.06
N HIS A 72 -4.16 -8.77 -14.11
CA HIS A 72 -4.38 -7.41 -14.54
C HIS A 72 -4.69 -6.55 -13.33
N ILE A 73 -4.13 -5.35 -13.30
CA ILE A 73 -4.34 -4.37 -12.25
C ILE A 73 -4.65 -3.05 -12.93
N LYS A 74 -5.63 -2.34 -12.40
CA LYS A 74 -5.91 -0.95 -12.78
C LYS A 74 -6.15 -0.14 -11.52
N ALA A 75 -5.55 1.04 -11.47
CA ALA A 75 -5.68 1.99 -10.37
C ALA A 75 -5.96 3.39 -10.91
N GLU A 76 -6.87 4.10 -10.25
CA GLU A 76 -7.22 5.49 -10.48
C GLU A 76 -6.45 6.35 -9.48
N LEU A 77 -5.53 7.18 -9.99
CA LEU A 77 -4.63 7.99 -9.19
C LEU A 77 -5.11 9.43 -9.08
N VAL A 78 -4.89 10.02 -7.91
CA VAL A 78 -5.15 11.44 -7.64
C VAL A 78 -3.82 12.12 -7.30
N PRO A 79 -3.51 13.29 -7.92
CA PRO A 79 -4.35 14.03 -8.85
C PRO A 79 -4.36 13.43 -10.28
N ALA A 80 -5.50 13.52 -10.97
CA ALA A 80 -5.77 12.84 -12.24
C ALA A 80 -4.93 13.31 -13.43
N ASP A 81 -4.21 14.43 -13.29
CA ASP A 81 -3.29 14.99 -14.29
C ASP A 81 -1.85 14.47 -14.15
N THR A 82 -1.63 13.44 -13.33
CA THR A 82 -0.30 12.86 -13.14
C THR A 82 -0.03 11.64 -14.01
N PHE A 83 1.20 11.58 -14.50
CA PHE A 83 1.73 10.48 -15.30
C PHE A 83 2.48 9.51 -14.39
N ALA A 84 1.91 8.33 -14.17
CA ALA A 84 2.51 7.31 -13.33
C ALA A 84 2.24 5.90 -13.86
N ALA A 85 3.19 5.01 -13.64
CA ALA A 85 3.09 3.59 -13.97
C ALA A 85 3.12 2.75 -12.70
N LEU A 86 2.52 1.56 -12.78
CA LEU A 86 2.66 0.50 -11.79
C LEU A 86 3.72 -0.49 -12.25
N GLU A 87 4.80 -0.61 -11.50
CA GLU A 87 5.90 -1.54 -11.78
C GLU A 87 6.01 -2.61 -10.69
N ARG A 88 6.33 -3.84 -11.08
CA ARG A 88 6.46 -4.92 -10.12
C ARG A 88 7.74 -4.75 -9.29
N ASN A 89 7.59 -4.79 -7.98
CA ASN A 89 8.71 -4.88 -7.05
C ASN A 89 9.07 -6.34 -6.80
N ASN A 90 10.08 -6.85 -7.52
CA ASN A 90 10.50 -8.25 -7.41
C ASN A 90 11.12 -8.61 -6.05
N GLU A 91 11.69 -7.64 -5.34
CA GLU A 91 12.33 -7.88 -4.04
C GLU A 91 11.32 -8.06 -2.91
N MET A 92 10.15 -7.41 -3.03
CA MET A 92 9.09 -7.45 -2.03
C MET A 92 7.94 -8.39 -2.38
N THR A 93 7.81 -8.80 -3.66
CA THR A 93 6.79 -9.76 -4.09
C THR A 93 7.01 -11.11 -3.44
N THR A 94 5.96 -11.68 -2.85
CA THR A 94 5.98 -13.01 -2.22
C THR A 94 5.24 -14.04 -3.08
N GLU A 95 4.94 -15.22 -2.53
CA GLU A 95 4.12 -16.22 -3.22
C GLU A 95 2.63 -15.87 -3.25
N THR A 96 2.15 -15.06 -2.28
CA THR A 96 0.73 -14.72 -2.11
C THR A 96 0.42 -13.25 -2.28
N ASN A 97 1.43 -12.36 -2.22
CA ASN A 97 1.25 -10.93 -2.40
C ASN A 97 2.07 -10.40 -3.58
N LEU A 98 1.40 -9.79 -4.56
CA LEU A 98 2.04 -9.04 -5.62
C LEU A 98 2.32 -7.62 -5.15
N VAL A 99 3.58 -7.22 -5.11
CA VAL A 99 3.96 -5.86 -4.72
C VAL A 99 4.25 -5.00 -5.95
N LEU A 100 3.56 -3.88 -6.06
CA LEU A 100 3.72 -2.89 -7.12
C LEU A 100 4.24 -1.57 -6.55
N ASN A 101 5.16 -0.91 -7.26
CA ASN A 101 5.59 0.45 -6.97
C ASN A 101 4.92 1.41 -7.96
N ILE A 102 4.46 2.56 -7.47
CA ILE A 102 4.13 3.71 -8.30
C ILE A 102 5.44 4.38 -8.68
N VAL A 103 5.68 4.51 -9.98
CA VAL A 103 6.81 5.26 -10.54
C VAL A 103 6.29 6.40 -11.40
N GLU A 104 6.96 7.55 -11.35
CA GLU A 104 6.65 8.65 -12.27
C GLU A 104 6.96 8.21 -13.70
N SER A 105 6.08 8.56 -14.63
CA SER A 105 6.23 8.21 -16.05
C SER A 105 6.18 9.48 -16.89
N ASP A 106 6.94 9.52 -17.98
CA ASP A 106 6.86 10.63 -18.95
C ASP A 106 5.82 10.34 -20.06
N THR A 107 5.18 9.18 -20.03
CA THR A 107 4.19 8.78 -21.02
C THR A 107 2.79 9.18 -20.59
N THR A 108 2.08 9.87 -21.49
CA THR A 108 0.66 10.26 -21.40
C THR A 108 -0.24 9.02 -21.41
N LEU A 109 -0.19 8.23 -20.35
CA LEU A 109 -1.22 7.27 -20.03
C LEU A 109 -2.28 8.04 -19.24
N SER A 110 -3.53 7.84 -19.64
CA SER A 110 -4.73 8.36 -18.97
C SER A 110 -4.64 8.30 -17.44
N ASN A 111 -5.51 9.04 -16.75
CA ASN A 111 -5.74 9.06 -15.30
C ASN A 111 -5.87 7.65 -14.65
N GLU A 112 -6.03 6.62 -15.48
CA GLU A 112 -5.97 5.21 -15.17
C GLU A 112 -4.56 4.66 -15.45
N THR A 113 -3.84 4.29 -14.39
CA THR A 113 -2.61 3.52 -14.52
C THR A 113 -2.95 2.03 -14.47
N GLY A 114 -2.28 1.22 -15.29
CA GLY A 114 -2.56 -0.20 -15.39
C GLY A 114 -1.31 -1.03 -15.56
N ALA A 115 -1.33 -2.25 -15.01
CA ALA A 115 -0.27 -3.22 -15.16
C ALA A 115 -0.81 -4.61 -15.51
N LYS A 116 0.03 -5.40 -16.19
CA LYS A 116 -0.26 -6.78 -16.56
C LYS A 116 0.94 -7.64 -16.23
N TYR A 117 0.73 -8.72 -15.47
CA TYR A 117 1.79 -9.63 -15.07
C TYR A 117 1.43 -11.07 -15.40
N SER A 118 2.31 -11.73 -16.17
CA SER A 118 2.17 -13.16 -16.44
C SER A 118 2.70 -13.97 -15.27
N GLU A 119 1.88 -14.87 -14.76
CA GLU A 119 2.25 -15.85 -13.76
C GLU A 119 2.22 -17.26 -14.34
N GLY A 120 3.21 -18.06 -13.95
CA GLY A 120 3.16 -19.50 -14.20
C GLY A 120 2.09 -20.17 -13.33
N MET A 121 1.32 -21.10 -13.88
CA MET A 121 0.28 -21.83 -13.12
C MET A 121 0.82 -22.75 -12.01
N ALA A 122 2.12 -23.03 -11.98
CA ALA A 122 2.72 -23.90 -10.96
C ALA A 122 2.71 -23.29 -9.54
N ARG A 123 2.43 -21.99 -9.43
CA ARG A 123 2.33 -21.28 -8.14
C ARG A 123 0.86 -21.13 -7.73
N PRO A 124 0.53 -21.00 -6.43
CA PRO A 124 -0.77 -20.46 -6.04
C PRO A 124 -0.98 -19.08 -6.73
N PRO A 125 -2.21 -18.69 -7.07
CA PRO A 125 -2.46 -17.32 -7.53
C PRO A 125 -2.11 -16.35 -6.38
N PHE A 126 -1.70 -15.14 -6.71
CA PHE A 126 -1.71 -14.07 -5.72
C PHE A 126 -3.10 -13.96 -5.08
N GLU A 127 -3.10 -13.71 -3.78
CA GLU A 127 -4.29 -13.48 -2.98
C GLU A 127 -4.55 -11.98 -2.85
N THR A 128 -3.48 -11.18 -2.76
CA THR A 128 -3.54 -9.73 -2.62
C THR A 128 -2.57 -9.00 -3.55
N VAL A 129 -2.82 -7.71 -3.74
CA VAL A 129 -1.89 -6.77 -4.39
C VAL A 129 -1.62 -5.61 -3.45
N SER A 130 -0.37 -5.42 -3.04
CA SER A 130 0.07 -4.21 -2.32
C SER A 130 0.61 -3.18 -3.30
N ILE A 131 0.14 -1.93 -3.21
CA ILE A 131 0.68 -0.81 -3.99
C ILE A 131 1.48 0.10 -3.06
N HIS A 132 2.73 0.34 -3.44
CA HIS A 132 3.72 1.09 -2.70
C HIS A 132 4.11 2.36 -3.45
N CYS A 133 4.52 3.37 -2.70
CA CYS A 133 5.05 4.61 -3.23
C CYS A 133 6.20 5.06 -2.33
N ASN A 134 7.36 5.33 -2.92
CA ASN A 134 8.59 5.67 -2.20
C ASN A 134 8.93 4.67 -1.06
N GLY A 135 8.67 3.38 -1.30
CA GLY A 135 8.94 2.28 -0.37
C GLY A 135 7.85 2.03 0.68
N LEU A 136 6.85 2.90 0.80
CA LEU A 136 5.75 2.75 1.77
C LEU A 136 4.50 2.18 1.09
N GLN A 137 3.84 1.21 1.72
CA GLN A 137 2.55 0.72 1.26
C GLN A 137 1.50 1.81 1.45
N ILE A 138 0.75 2.12 0.40
CA ILE A 138 -0.31 3.14 0.43
C ILE A 138 -1.70 2.57 0.12
N PHE A 139 -1.79 1.37 -0.45
CA PHE A 139 -3.06 0.73 -0.77
C PHE A 139 -2.90 -0.80 -0.86
N THR A 140 -3.99 -1.52 -0.61
CA THR A 140 -4.07 -2.98 -0.78
C THR A 140 -5.36 -3.34 -1.51
N ILE A 141 -5.24 -4.23 -2.50
CA ILE A 141 -6.37 -4.90 -3.13
C ILE A 141 -6.46 -6.31 -2.53
N ASP A 142 -7.47 -6.55 -1.70
CA ASP A 142 -7.66 -7.82 -0.98
C ASP A 142 -8.44 -8.87 -1.78
N GLU A 143 -9.02 -8.47 -2.91
CA GLU A 143 -9.79 -9.38 -3.78
C GLU A 143 -9.28 -9.31 -5.21
N ILE A 144 -8.84 -10.46 -5.72
CA ILE A 144 -8.48 -10.64 -7.13
C ILE A 144 -9.56 -11.47 -7.81
N THR A 145 -10.41 -10.81 -8.59
CA THR A 145 -11.54 -11.48 -9.27
C THR A 145 -11.04 -12.42 -10.38
N LYS A 146 -11.61 -13.62 -10.46
CA LYS A 146 -11.30 -14.56 -11.55
C LYS A 146 -12.23 -14.32 -12.73
N VAL A 147 -11.65 -14.07 -13.91
CA VAL A 147 -12.37 -13.94 -15.17
C VAL A 147 -11.99 -15.15 -16.03
N HIS A 148 -13.01 -15.91 -16.45
CA HIS A 148 -12.86 -17.17 -17.18
C HIS A 148 -12.74 -16.97 -18.69
#